data_AF-A0A1F9B2B0-F1
#
_entry.id   AF-A0A1F9B2B0-F1
#
_cell.length_a   1.000
_cell.length_b   1.000
_cell.length_c   1.000
_cell.angle_alpha   90.00
_cell.angle_beta   90.00
_cell.angle_gamma   90.00
#
_symmetry.space_group_name_H-M   'P 1'
#
loop_
_entity.id
_entity.type
_entity.pdbx_description
1 polymer ?
#
loop_
_entity_poly.entity_id
_entity_poly.type
_entity_poly.pdbx_seq_one_letter_code
_entity_poly.pdbx_strand_id
1 'polypeptide(L)'
;MEDEVRALSQLMDQEVERYRLIADELDKEADCLKKGQIDLLLGVIKKIEGHTEFVHRLQSPIETSIERIFEALGKDGEDKTLSRLAAHLPPVHRTKVKSYQQTLVLFQERVRQMNEKNRTFIQEHLAFLGDLTSWLINPVTETPCYPKAVHPSPVVTPSYAFNKEV
;
A
#
# COMPACT_ATOMS: atom_id res chain seq x y z
N MET A 1 19.62 7.20 -33.91
CA MET A 1 19.65 8.16 -32.79
C MET A 1 18.27 8.76 -32.50
N GLU A 2 17.61 9.49 -33.42
CA GLU A 2 16.28 10.07 -33.13
C GLU A 2 15.21 9.03 -32.80
N ASP A 3 15.21 7.88 -33.48
CA ASP A 3 14.26 6.80 -33.23
C ASP A 3 14.46 6.12 -31.86
N GLU A 4 15.71 6.00 -31.39
CA GLU A 4 16.03 5.42 -30.08
C GLU A 4 15.66 6.37 -28.94
N VAL A 5 15.88 7.68 -29.13
CA VAL A 5 15.46 8.70 -28.17
C VAL A 5 13.93 8.78 -28.09
N ARG A 6 13.23 8.55 -29.20
CA ARG A 6 11.77 8.45 -29.26
C ARG A 6 11.27 7.19 -28.54
N ALA A 7 11.89 6.05 -28.78
CA ALA A 7 11.58 4.79 -28.11
C ALA A 7 11.79 4.90 -26.58
N LEU A 8 12.92 5.48 -26.15
CA LEU A 8 13.19 5.76 -24.75
C LEU A 8 12.12 6.67 -24.14
N SER A 9 11.73 7.75 -24.84
CA SER A 9 10.67 8.65 -24.37
C SER A 9 9.34 7.91 -24.18
N GLN A 10 8.98 7.00 -25.08
CA GLN A 10 7.76 6.19 -24.96
C GLN A 10 7.81 5.23 -23.77
N LEU A 11 8.96 4.60 -23.52
CA LEU A 11 9.15 3.73 -22.35
C LEU A 11 9.05 4.52 -21.04
N MET A 12 9.62 5.72 -21.00
CA MET A 12 9.51 6.62 -19.85
C MET A 12 8.05 7.07 -19.62
N ASP A 13 7.31 7.42 -20.67
CA ASP A 13 5.89 7.77 -20.56
C ASP A 13 5.06 6.58 -20.03
N GLN A 14 5.37 5.35 -20.48
CA GLN A 14 4.73 4.14 -19.96
C GLN A 14 5.07 3.89 -18.48
N GLU A 15 6.30 4.13 -18.06
CA GLU A 15 6.71 3.96 -16.66
C GLU A 15 6.01 4.99 -15.76
N VAL A 16 5.88 6.26 -16.18
CA VAL A 16 5.10 7.29 -15.46
C VAL A 16 3.65 6.87 -15.29
N GLU A 17 3.01 6.39 -16.36
CA GLU A 17 1.60 5.98 -16.28
C GLU A 17 1.41 4.80 -15.32
N ARG A 18 2.37 3.88 -15.25
CA ARG A 18 2.34 2.78 -14.29
C ARG A 18 2.49 3.26 -12.84
N TYR A 19 3.37 4.22 -12.59
CA TYR A 19 3.47 4.83 -11.27
C TYR A 19 2.20 5.58 -10.86
N ARG A 20 1.53 6.24 -11.81
CA ARG A 20 0.22 6.85 -11.57
C ARG A 20 -0.83 5.81 -11.16
N LEU A 21 -0.91 4.70 -11.88
CA LEU A 21 -1.82 3.62 -11.55
C LEU A 21 -1.53 3.01 -10.17
N ILE A 22 -0.26 2.85 -9.80
CA ILE A 22 0.12 2.40 -8.44
C ILE A 22 -0.39 3.38 -7.40
N ALA A 23 -0.20 4.69 -7.59
CA ALA A 23 -0.68 5.69 -6.64
C ALA A 23 -2.22 5.67 -6.50
N ASP A 24 -2.95 5.53 -7.61
CA ASP A 24 -4.40 5.43 -7.60
C ASP A 24 -4.88 4.15 -6.90
N GLU A 25 -4.18 3.02 -7.06
CA GLU A 25 -4.49 1.78 -6.33
C GLU A 25 -4.12 1.87 -4.84
N LEU A 26 -3.02 2.54 -4.47
CA LEU A 26 -2.69 2.80 -3.07
C LEU A 26 -3.73 3.71 -2.37
N ASP A 27 -4.31 4.68 -3.09
CA ASP A 27 -5.42 5.49 -2.57
C ASP A 27 -6.65 4.61 -2.29
N LYS A 28 -6.95 3.66 -3.20
CA LYS A 28 -8.03 2.67 -2.99
C LYS A 28 -7.72 1.72 -1.85
N GLU A 29 -6.46 1.32 -1.67
CA GLU A 29 -6.02 0.47 -0.58
C GLU A 29 -6.33 1.13 0.77
N ALA A 30 -5.95 2.41 0.92
CA ALA A 30 -6.22 3.19 2.11
C ALA A 30 -7.73 3.30 2.40
N ASP A 31 -8.56 3.43 1.38
CA ASP A 31 -10.02 3.44 1.53
C ASP A 31 -10.60 2.06 1.90
N CYS A 32 -10.06 0.97 1.37
CA CYS A 32 -10.46 -0.39 1.72
C CYS A 32 -10.10 -0.72 3.17
N LEU A 33 -8.91 -0.30 3.62
CA LEU A 33 -8.45 -0.45 5.00
C LEU A 33 -9.39 0.27 5.98
N LYS A 34 -9.76 1.53 5.70
CA LYS A 34 -10.71 2.29 6.54
C LYS A 34 -12.09 1.64 6.62
N LYS A 35 -12.54 0.99 5.55
CA LYS A 35 -13.88 0.37 5.46
C LYS A 35 -13.89 -1.10 5.89
N GLY A 36 -12.75 -1.70 6.21
CA GLY A 36 -12.63 -3.11 6.58
C GLY A 36 -12.99 -4.08 5.44
N GLN A 37 -12.86 -3.67 4.18
CA GLN A 37 -13.25 -4.47 3.02
C GLN A 37 -12.11 -5.40 2.56
N ILE A 38 -11.94 -6.52 3.24
CA ILE A 38 -10.80 -7.44 3.07
C ILE A 38 -10.74 -8.03 1.64
N ASP A 39 -11.88 -8.42 1.06
CA ASP A 39 -11.89 -9.01 -0.29
C ASP A 39 -11.46 -8.01 -1.37
N LEU A 40 -11.87 -6.75 -1.23
CA LEU A 40 -11.48 -5.67 -2.14
C LEU A 40 -10.02 -5.28 -1.92
N LEU A 41 -9.55 -5.27 -0.67
CA LEU A 41 -8.16 -5.01 -0.32
C LEU A 41 -7.21 -5.99 -1.01
N LEU A 42 -7.51 -7.28 -0.97
CA LEU A 42 -6.70 -8.30 -1.65
C LEU A 42 -6.66 -8.08 -3.18
N GLY A 43 -7.78 -7.65 -3.76
CA GLY A 43 -7.85 -7.30 -5.18
C GLY A 43 -6.99 -6.08 -5.55
N VAL A 44 -6.95 -5.07 -4.68
CA VAL A 44 -6.12 -3.88 -4.86
C VAL A 44 -4.63 -4.21 -4.71
N ILE A 45 -4.26 -5.00 -3.69
CA ILE A 45 -2.87 -5.44 -3.47
C ILE A 45 -2.33 -6.18 -4.70
N LYS A 46 -3.09 -7.13 -5.26
CA LYS A 46 -2.70 -7.85 -6.48
C LYS A 46 -2.47 -6.94 -7.68
N LYS A 47 -3.24 -5.86 -7.81
CA LYS A 47 -3.04 -4.87 -8.89
C LYS A 47 -1.78 -4.05 -8.67
N ILE A 48 -1.50 -3.64 -7.43
CA ILE A 48 -0.26 -2.96 -7.06
C ILE A 48 0.95 -3.84 -7.38
N GLU A 49 0.91 -5.12 -7.01
CA GLU A 49 1.95 -6.10 -7.35
C GLU A 49 2.13 -6.20 -8.87
N GLY A 50 1.04 -6.38 -9.63
CA GLY A 50 1.10 -6.46 -11.09
C GLY A 50 1.65 -5.20 -11.77
N HIS A 51 1.33 -4.01 -11.25
CA HIS A 51 1.91 -2.76 -11.75
C HIS A 51 3.38 -2.61 -11.39
N THR A 52 3.77 -3.03 -10.19
CA THR A 52 5.18 -3.01 -9.73
C THR A 52 6.05 -3.96 -10.55
N GLU A 53 5.57 -5.18 -10.82
CA GLU A 53 6.24 -6.10 -11.73
C GLU A 53 6.41 -5.51 -13.13
N PHE A 54 5.39 -4.80 -13.64
CA PHE A 54 5.48 -4.18 -14.95
C PHE A 54 6.54 -3.07 -14.99
N VAL A 55 6.63 -2.26 -13.93
CA VAL A 55 7.70 -1.24 -13.80
C VAL A 55 9.06 -1.92 -13.81
N HIS A 56 9.27 -3.00 -13.05
CA HIS A 56 10.52 -3.74 -13.07
C HIS A 56 10.87 -4.31 -14.44
N ARG A 57 9.87 -4.75 -15.21
CA ARG A 57 10.07 -5.19 -16.60
C ARG A 57 10.42 -4.06 -17.56
N LEU A 58 9.98 -2.82 -17.29
CA LEU A 58 10.32 -1.63 -18.09
C LEU A 58 11.72 -1.10 -17.80
N GLN A 59 12.27 -1.34 -16.61
CA GLN A 59 13.61 -0.86 -16.23
C GLN A 59 14.70 -1.43 -17.14
N SER A 60 14.66 -2.73 -17.43
CA SER A 60 15.63 -3.38 -18.34
C SER A 60 15.68 -2.76 -19.75
N PRO A 61 14.57 -2.59 -20.50
CA PRO A 61 14.60 -1.97 -21.82
C PRO A 61 14.94 -0.48 -21.77
N ILE A 62 14.66 0.22 -20.69
CA ILE A 62 15.10 1.61 -20.49
C ILE A 62 16.62 1.68 -20.35
N GLU A 63 17.21 0.83 -19.50
CA GLU A 63 18.67 0.72 -19.34
C GLU A 63 19.35 0.36 -20.66
N THR A 64 18.86 -0.66 -21.37
CA THR A 64 19.40 -1.05 -22.68
C THR A 64 19.27 0.08 -23.72
N SER A 65 18.18 0.86 -23.69
CA SER A 65 18.01 2.00 -24.60
C SER A 65 18.98 3.13 -24.25
N ILE A 66 19.23 3.38 -22.96
CA ILE A 66 20.23 4.35 -22.51
C ILE A 66 21.62 3.91 -22.96
N GLU A 67 21.97 2.63 -22.80
CA GLU A 67 23.24 2.06 -23.24
C GLU A 67 23.46 2.25 -24.74
N ARG A 68 22.48 1.90 -25.57
CA ARG A 68 22.55 2.09 -27.03
C ARG A 68 22.73 3.55 -27.43
N ILE A 69 22.05 4.48 -26.74
CA ILE A 69 22.22 5.91 -27.03
C ILE A 69 23.64 6.37 -26.64
N PHE A 70 24.20 5.87 -25.53
CA PHE A 70 25.59 6.17 -25.14
C PHE A 70 26.63 5.56 -26.10
N GLU A 71 26.40 4.34 -26.58
CA GLU A 71 27.21 3.68 -27.62
C GLU A 71 27.16 4.48 -28.93
N ALA A 72 25.97 4.91 -29.37
CA ALA A 72 25.79 5.74 -30.56
C ALA A 72 26.45 7.13 -30.44
N LEU A 73 26.64 7.62 -29.21
CA LEU A 73 27.37 8.85 -28.89
C LEU A 73 28.89 8.64 -28.73
N GLY A 74 29.38 7.40 -28.82
CA GLY A 74 30.80 7.06 -28.68
C GLY A 74 31.34 7.25 -27.25
N LYS A 75 30.48 7.17 -26.23
CA LYS A 75 30.80 7.44 -24.82
C LYS A 75 30.75 6.18 -23.94
N ASP A 76 31.35 5.09 -24.42
CA ASP A 76 31.52 3.87 -23.61
C ASP A 76 32.61 4.09 -22.56
N GLY A 77 32.20 4.41 -21.33
CA GLY A 77 33.13 4.58 -20.19
C GLY A 77 32.67 5.58 -19.13
N GLU A 78 31.61 6.35 -19.41
CA GLU A 78 30.97 7.22 -18.42
C GLU A 78 29.81 6.52 -17.71
N ASP A 79 29.46 6.96 -16.49
CA ASP A 79 28.28 6.49 -15.76
C ASP A 79 27.02 6.72 -16.60
N LYS A 80 26.44 5.63 -17.10
CA LYS A 80 25.29 5.60 -18.02
C LYS A 80 23.98 5.96 -17.31
N THR A 81 23.89 7.22 -16.86
CA THR A 81 22.74 7.75 -16.11
C THR A 81 21.88 8.67 -16.97
N LEU A 82 20.57 8.67 -16.74
CA LEU A 82 19.61 9.57 -17.41
C LEU A 82 19.99 11.05 -17.27
N SER A 83 20.58 11.46 -16.14
CA SER A 83 21.02 12.83 -15.91
C SER A 83 22.16 13.25 -16.86
N ARG A 84 23.10 12.33 -17.13
CA ARG A 84 24.17 12.57 -18.11
C ARG A 84 23.66 12.50 -19.54
N LEU A 85 22.72 11.60 -19.82
CA LEU A 85 22.07 11.52 -21.13
C LEU A 85 21.35 12.84 -21.47
N ALA A 86 20.65 13.43 -20.51
CA ALA A 86 20.00 14.72 -20.66
C ALA A 86 20.98 15.86 -21.04
N ALA A 87 22.25 15.78 -20.62
CA ALA A 87 23.27 16.78 -20.98
C ALA A 87 23.67 16.71 -22.46
N HIS A 88 23.52 15.56 -23.11
CA HIS A 88 23.90 15.34 -24.51
C HIS A 88 22.72 15.39 -25.49
N LEU A 89 21.50 15.40 -24.98
CA LEU A 89 20.29 15.43 -25.79
C LEU A 89 19.89 16.85 -26.24
N PRO A 90 19.20 16.98 -27.39
CA PRO A 90 18.56 18.22 -27.80
C PRO A 90 17.59 18.78 -26.73
N PRO A 91 17.36 20.10 -26.68
CA PRO A 91 16.60 20.75 -25.62
C PRO A 91 15.18 20.19 -25.44
N VAL A 92 14.53 19.77 -26.53
CA VAL A 92 13.19 19.15 -26.49
C VAL A 92 13.18 17.85 -25.68
N HIS A 93 14.19 17.00 -25.86
CA HIS A 93 14.29 15.71 -25.16
C HIS A 93 14.89 15.87 -23.75
N ARG A 94 15.80 16.83 -23.56
CA ARG A 94 16.35 17.17 -22.25
C ARG A 94 15.25 17.57 -21.25
N THR A 95 14.29 18.39 -21.67
CA THR A 95 13.17 18.80 -20.81
C THR A 95 12.30 17.61 -20.40
N LYS A 96 12.02 16.69 -21.34
CA LYS A 96 11.25 15.46 -21.06
C LYS A 96 11.96 14.53 -20.09
N VAL A 97 13.26 14.32 -20.26
CA VAL A 97 14.04 13.47 -19.34
C VAL A 97 14.08 14.09 -17.94
N LYS A 98 14.23 15.42 -17.83
CA LYS A 98 14.18 16.12 -16.54
C LYS A 98 12.81 16.05 -15.88
N SER A 99 11.72 16.27 -16.63
CA SER A 99 10.37 16.16 -16.07
C SER A 99 10.12 14.74 -15.58
N TYR A 100 10.54 13.73 -16.34
CA TYR A 100 10.45 12.34 -15.94
C TYR A 100 11.17 12.05 -14.62
N GLN A 101 12.41 12.50 -14.48
CA GLN A 101 13.18 12.33 -13.25
C GLN A 101 12.49 12.99 -12.05
N GLN A 102 11.95 14.20 -12.23
CA GLN A 102 11.19 14.88 -11.18
C GLN A 102 9.92 14.10 -10.81
N THR A 103 9.19 13.61 -11.81
CA THR A 103 7.99 12.80 -11.61
C THR A 103 8.31 11.51 -10.86
N LEU A 104 9.39 10.81 -11.20
CA LEU A 104 9.83 9.62 -10.46
C LEU A 104 10.14 9.91 -9.00
N VAL A 105 10.88 10.99 -8.71
CA VAL A 105 11.20 11.37 -7.32
C VAL A 105 9.93 11.67 -6.53
N LEU A 106 8.99 12.42 -7.11
CA LEU A 106 7.70 12.70 -6.49
C LEU A 106 6.89 11.42 -6.24
N PHE A 107 6.90 10.48 -7.19
CA PHE A 107 6.21 9.21 -7.03
C PHE A 107 6.85 8.32 -5.96
N GLN A 108 8.17 8.19 -5.95
CA GLN A 108 8.89 7.45 -4.91
C GLN A 108 8.56 7.99 -3.52
N GLU A 109 8.55 9.31 -3.36
CA GLU A 109 8.22 9.94 -2.09
C GLU A 109 6.74 9.72 -1.71
N ARG A 110 5.82 9.85 -2.67
CA ARG A 110 4.38 9.61 -2.44
C ARG A 110 4.11 8.15 -2.03
N VAL A 111 4.67 7.19 -2.76
CA VAL A 111 4.54 5.75 -2.45
C VAL A 111 5.13 5.44 -1.08
N ARG A 112 6.30 5.99 -0.76
CA ARG A 112 6.93 5.85 0.57
C ARG A 112 6.03 6.36 1.68
N GLN A 113 5.47 7.56 1.53
CA GLN A 113 4.58 8.14 2.52
C GLN A 113 3.27 7.35 2.68
N MET A 114 2.68 6.85 1.59
CA MET A 114 1.45 6.06 1.64
C MET A 114 1.68 4.69 2.27
N ASN A 115 2.77 4.01 1.93
CA ASN A 115 3.15 2.75 2.57
C ASN A 115 3.39 2.92 4.06
N GLU A 116 4.08 4.00 4.48
CA GLU A 116 4.30 4.25 5.90
C GLU A 116 2.96 4.49 6.63
N LYS A 117 2.05 5.29 6.06
CA LYS A 117 0.72 5.51 6.63
C LYS A 117 -0.09 4.22 6.75
N ASN A 118 -0.12 3.40 5.69
CA ASN A 118 -0.84 2.13 5.70
C ASN A 118 -0.24 1.17 6.75
N ARG A 119 1.09 1.12 6.85
CA ARG A 119 1.80 0.33 7.86
C ARG A 119 1.47 0.78 9.27
N THR A 120 1.51 2.08 9.58
CA THR A 120 1.14 2.61 10.89
C THR A 120 -0.31 2.28 11.23
N PHE A 121 -1.23 2.47 10.29
CA PHE A 121 -2.66 2.16 10.49
C PHE A 121 -2.88 0.69 10.84
N ILE A 122 -2.25 -0.23 10.10
CA ILE A 122 -2.35 -1.68 10.35
C ILE A 122 -1.77 -2.02 11.74
N GLN A 123 -0.63 -1.44 12.10
CA GLN A 123 0.00 -1.67 13.42
C GLN A 123 -0.89 -1.20 14.56
N GLU A 124 -1.49 -0.01 14.46
CA GLU A 124 -2.40 0.52 15.47
C GLU A 124 -3.67 -0.34 15.60
N HIS A 125 -4.24 -0.77 14.48
CA HIS A 125 -5.40 -1.66 14.49
C HIS A 125 -5.11 -3.04 15.09
N LEU A 126 -3.94 -3.63 14.78
CA LEU A 126 -3.54 -4.90 15.38
C LEU A 126 -3.24 -4.76 16.88
N ALA A 127 -2.64 -3.65 17.31
CA ALA A 127 -2.42 -3.36 18.73
C ALA A 127 -3.75 -3.26 19.49
N PHE A 128 -4.72 -2.52 18.94
CA PHE A 128 -6.06 -2.39 19.52
C PHE A 128 -6.79 -3.74 19.62
N LEU A 129 -6.72 -4.58 18.58
CA LEU A 129 -7.28 -5.93 18.62
C LEU A 129 -6.55 -6.81 19.65
N GLY A 130 -5.23 -6.65 19.80
CA GLY A 130 -4.43 -7.30 20.83
C GLY A 130 -4.88 -6.93 22.23
N ASP A 131 -5.12 -5.64 22.49
CA ASP A 131 -5.61 -5.15 23.77
C ASP A 131 -7.01 -5.69 24.09
N LEU A 132 -7.95 -5.62 23.14
CA LEU A 132 -9.29 -6.18 23.31
C LEU A 132 -9.29 -7.69 23.56
N THR A 133 -8.48 -8.43 22.80
CA THR A 133 -8.38 -9.89 22.98
C THR A 133 -7.69 -10.22 24.30
N SER A 134 -6.74 -9.41 24.76
CA SER A 134 -6.12 -9.59 26.08
C SER A 134 -7.14 -9.47 27.22
N TRP A 135 -8.13 -8.58 27.10
CA TRP A 135 -9.23 -8.45 28.08
C TRP A 135 -10.16 -9.66 28.08
N LEU A 136 -10.35 -10.30 26.91
CA LEU A 136 -11.18 -11.49 26.77
C LEU A 136 -10.45 -12.76 27.24
N ILE A 137 -9.13 -12.84 27.05
CA ILE A 137 -8.29 -13.99 27.40
C ILE A 137 -7.86 -13.95 28.87
N ASN A 138 -7.61 -12.75 29.40
CA ASN A 138 -7.45 -12.51 30.83
C ASN A 138 -8.73 -11.82 31.33
N PRO A 139 -9.85 -12.54 31.49
CA PRO A 139 -10.99 -11.98 32.18
C PRO A 139 -10.45 -11.54 33.53
N VAL A 140 -10.58 -10.24 33.82
CA VAL A 140 -10.18 -9.61 35.08
C VAL A 140 -10.58 -10.60 36.16
N THR A 141 -9.60 -11.14 36.89
CA THR A 141 -9.82 -12.01 38.05
C THR A 141 -10.38 -11.20 39.21
N GLU A 142 -11.35 -10.32 38.93
CA GLU A 142 -12.32 -9.91 39.91
C GLU A 142 -13.21 -11.12 40.09
N THR A 143 -12.81 -11.96 41.04
CA THR A 143 -13.70 -12.88 41.73
C THR A 143 -15.03 -12.16 41.86
N PRO A 144 -16.10 -12.57 41.16
CA PRO A 144 -17.36 -11.87 41.29
C PRO A 144 -17.77 -12.08 42.74
N CYS A 145 -17.61 -11.02 43.54
CA CYS A 145 -18.01 -11.00 44.93
C CYS A 145 -19.52 -10.81 44.91
N TYR A 146 -20.23 -11.84 44.45
CA TYR A 146 -21.64 -11.98 44.75
C TYR A 146 -21.70 -12.05 46.26
N PRO A 147 -22.34 -11.07 46.94
CA PRO A 147 -22.52 -11.15 48.37
C PRO A 147 -23.26 -12.46 48.62
N LYS A 148 -22.58 -13.43 49.23
CA LYS A 148 -23.23 -14.64 49.73
C LYS A 148 -24.33 -14.14 50.66
N ALA A 149 -25.57 -14.31 50.24
CA ALA A 149 -26.72 -14.06 51.08
C ALA A 149 -26.56 -14.94 52.32
N VAL A 150 -26.07 -14.35 53.41
CA VAL A 150 -26.18 -14.92 54.75
C VAL A 150 -27.63 -14.70 55.15
N HIS A 151 -28.51 -15.56 54.66
CA HIS A 151 -29.83 -15.73 55.24
C HIS A 151 -29.99 -17.19 55.66
N PRO A 152 -30.23 -17.49 56.94
CA PRO A 152 -30.77 -18.78 57.32
C PRO A 152 -32.16 -18.90 56.69
N SER A 153 -32.41 -20.04 56.04
CA SER A 153 -33.68 -20.47 55.43
C SER A 153 -34.92 -20.07 56.25
N PRO A 154 -36.08 -19.83 55.60
CA PRO A 154 -36.89 -20.99 55.22
C PRO A 154 -37.44 -20.93 53.80
N VAL A 155 -37.66 -22.14 53.28
CA VAL A 155 -38.34 -22.48 52.03
C VAL A 155 -39.64 -21.69 51.90
N VAL A 156 -39.73 -20.84 50.88
CA VAL A 156 -41.00 -20.42 50.29
C VAL A 156 -41.00 -20.96 48.87
N THR A 157 -41.73 -22.05 48.68
CA THR A 157 -42.11 -22.55 47.35
C THR A 157 -42.94 -21.47 46.65
N PRO A 158 -42.56 -20.99 45.45
CA PRO A 158 -43.46 -20.19 44.64
C PRO A 158 -44.49 -21.15 44.03
N SER A 159 -45.71 -21.10 44.58
CA SER A 159 -46.89 -21.71 43.97
C SER A 159 -47.16 -20.99 42.65
N TYR A 160 -46.77 -21.59 41.53
CA TYR A 160 -47.26 -21.21 40.22
C TYR A 160 -48.66 -21.82 40.04
N ALA A 161 -49.68 -21.09 40.49
CA ALA A 161 -51.04 -21.33 40.04
C ALA A 161 -51.15 -20.87 38.57
N PHE A 162 -50.99 -21.83 37.65
CA PHE A 162 -51.47 -21.68 36.27
C PHE A 162 -53.00 -21.72 36.32
N ASN A 163 -53.63 -20.55 36.43
CA ASN A 163 -55.06 -20.43 36.17
C ASN A 163 -55.28 -20.66 34.66
N LYS A 164 -55.86 -21.82 34.34
CA LYS A 164 -56.61 -22.04 33.11
C LYS A 164 -58.09 -21.78 33.43
N GLU A 165 -58.62 -20.69 32.90
CA GLU A 165 -60.06 -20.52 32.63
C GLU A 165 -60.14 -20.13 31.15
N VAL A 166 -60.47 -21.10 30.27
CA VAL A 166 -61.81 -21.38 29.70
C VAL A 166 -62.32 -20.24 28.82
#